data_AF-U1R4V6-F1
#
_entry.id   AF-U1R4V6-F1
#
_cell.length_a   1.000
_cell.length_b   1.000
_cell.length_c   1.000
_cell.angle_alpha   90.00
_cell.angle_beta   90.00
_cell.angle_gamma   90.00
#
_symmetry.space_group_name_H-M   'P 1'
#
loop_
_entity.id
_entity.type
_entity.pdbx_description
1 polymer ?
#
loop_
_entity_poly.entity_id
_entity_poly.type
_entity_poly.pdbx_seq_one_letter_code
_entity_poly.pdbx_strand_id
1 'polypeptide(L)' 'MVENVLWPAYFDAELSRSDGRRLPVDQAVSEPTVDEIAQPSNSWLRRDDRTRE' A
#
# COMPACT_ATOMS: atom_id res chain seq x y z
N MET A 1 -8.76 12.62 13.98
CA MET A 1 -7.88 12.29 12.84
C MET A 1 -7.16 11.01 13.20
N VAL A 2 -7.32 9.94 12.41
CA VAL A 2 -6.58 8.69 12.59
C VAL A 2 -5.53 8.67 11.50
N GLU A 3 -4.27 8.78 11.90
CA GLU A 3 -3.13 8.63 11.01
C GLU A 3 -2.75 7.15 10.99
N ASN A 4 -2.88 6.52 9.81
CA ASN A 4 -2.42 5.15 9.63
C ASN A 4 -0.96 5.17 9.21
N VAL A 5 -0.09 4.70 10.10
CA VAL A 5 1.32 4.48 9.80
C VAL A 5 1.45 3.17 9.02
N LEU A 6 1.83 3.25 7.75
CA LEU A 6 2.11 2.10 6.90
C LEU A 6 3.62 1.87 6.85
N TRP A 7 4.05 0.63 7.13
CA TRP A 7 5.45 0.24 7.04
C TRP A 7 5.67 -0.66 5.82
N PRO A 8 6.76 -0.47 5.04
CA PRO A 8 7.01 -1.28 3.84
C PRO A 8 7.02 -2.79 4.12
N ALA A 9 7.54 -3.20 5.27
CA ALA A 9 7.57 -4.59 5.74
C ALA A 9 6.17 -5.26 5.82
N TYR A 10 5.09 -4.49 5.83
CA TYR A 10 3.73 -5.04 5.83
C TYR A 10 3.35 -5.65 4.48
N PHE A 11 3.91 -5.11 3.40
CA PHE A 11 3.64 -5.47 2.01
C PHE A 11 4.66 -6.44 1.45
N ASP A 12 5.73 -6.72 2.18
CA ASP A 12 6.85 -7.54 1.70
C ASP A 12 6.46 -9.02 1.64
N ALA A 13 6.49 -9.60 0.44
CA ALA A 13 6.19 -11.00 0.20
C ALA A 13 7.28 -11.95 0.77
N GLU A 14 8.52 -11.48 0.91
CA GLU A 14 9.64 -12.28 1.39
C GLU A 14 9.61 -12.47 2.92
N LEU A 15 8.98 -11.54 3.64
CA LEU A 15 8.84 -11.63 5.10
C LEU A 15 7.72 -12.58 5.51
N SER A 16 7.94 -13.39 6.55
CA SER A 16 6.87 -14.20 7.14
C SER A 16 5.89 -13.31 7.93
N ARG A 17 4.73 -13.86 8.29
CA ARG A 17 3.76 -13.13 9.15
C ARG A 17 4.36 -12.73 10.50
N SER A 18 5.25 -13.58 11.03
CA SER A 18 5.95 -13.32 12.30
C SER A 18 6.99 -12.21 12.17
N ASP A 19 7.53 -12.00 10.96
CA ASP A 19 8.55 -11.00 10.67
C ASP A 19 7.97 -9.63 10.31
N GLY A 20 6.64 -9.51 10.20
CA GLY A 20 5.96 -8.24 10.02
C GLY A 20 4.96 -8.19 8.87
N ARG A 21 4.92 -9.21 7.99
CA ARG A 21 3.97 -9.23 6.87
C ARG A 21 2.54 -9.31 7.37
N ARG A 22 1.73 -8.29 7.06
CA ARG A 22 0.30 -8.25 7.43
C ARG A 22 -0.63 -8.64 6.29
N LEU A 23 -0.12 -8.63 5.06
CA LEU A 23 -0.87 -9.03 3.87
C LEU A 23 -0.78 -10.54 3.59
N PRO A 24 -1.81 -11.11 2.94
CA PRO A 24 -1.69 -12.39 2.24
C PRO A 24 -0.57 -12.35 1.20
N VAL A 25 0.13 -13.46 0.97
CA VAL A 25 1.24 -13.54 0.01
C VAL A 25 0.79 -13.20 -1.41
N ASP A 26 -0.41 -13.61 -1.77
CA ASP A 26 -1.06 -13.34 -3.05
C ASP A 26 -1.31 -11.85 -3.33
N GLN A 27 -1.27 -11.01 -2.29
CA GLN A 27 -1.42 -9.56 -2.38
C GLN A 27 -0.14 -8.80 -2.00
N ALA A 28 0.89 -9.51 -1.54
CA ALA A 28 2.16 -8.93 -1.15
C ALA A 28 3.05 -8.73 -2.39
N VAL A 29 3.91 -7.72 -2.33
CA VAL A 29 4.86 -7.39 -3.41
C VAL A 29 6.26 -7.74 -2.92
N SER A 30 7.11 -8.29 -3.80
CA SER A 30 8.52 -8.50 -3.47
C SER A 30 9.24 -7.15 -3.48
N GLU A 31 9.99 -6.84 -2.41
CA GLU A 31 10.75 -5.60 -2.24
C GLU A 31 9.91 -4.31 -2.40
N PRO A 32 8.87 -4.07 -1.58
CA PRO A 32 8.02 -2.90 -1.71
C PRO A 32 8.79 -1.62 -1.36
N THR A 33 8.84 -0.66 -2.28
CA THR A 33 9.47 0.63 -2.02
C THR A 33 8.48 1.66 -1.47
N VAL A 34 8.96 2.61 -0.65
CA VAL A 34 8.11 3.68 -0.10
C VAL A 34 7.46 4.50 -1.21
N ASP A 35 8.19 4.69 -2.31
CA ASP A 35 7.73 5.47 -3.45
C ASP A 35 6.54 4.79 -4.17
N GLU A 36 6.55 3.46 -4.28
CA GLU A 36 5.42 2.69 -4.83
C GLU A 36 4.19 2.70 -3.92
N ILE A 37 4.39 2.71 -2.59
CA ILE A 37 3.29 2.76 -1.62
C ILE A 37 2.71 4.18 -1.53
N ALA A 38 3.55 5.21 -1.65
CA ALA A 38 3.17 6.61 -1.54
C ALA A 38 2.61 7.18 -2.85
N GLN A 39 3.02 6.65 -4.01
CA GLN A 39 2.44 7.03 -5.28
C GLN A 39 1.02 6.46 -5.39
N PRO A 40 -0.02 7.30 -5.46
CA PRO A 40 -1.31 6.83 -5.92
C PRO A 40 -1.10 6.35 -7.35
N SER A 41 -1.23 5.05 -7.59
CA SER A 41 -1.37 4.53 -8.95
C SER A 41 -2.42 5.39 -9.64
N ASN A 42 -2.00 6.16 -10.66
CA ASN A 42 -2.75 7.25 -11.32
C ASN A 42 -4.20 6.87 -11.73
N SER A 43 -4.50 5.57 -11.77
CA SER A 43 -5.84 4.97 -11.83
C SER A 43 -6.83 5.47 -10.74
N TRP A 44 -6.36 5.66 -9.50
CA TRP A 44 -7.20 6.08 -8.36
C TRP A 44 -7.47 7.59 -8.36
N LEU A 45 -6.55 8.40 -8.88
CA LEU A 45 -6.73 9.85 -9.00
C LEU A 45 -7.77 10.26 -10.05
N ARG A 46 -8.19 9.34 -10.94
CA ARG A 46 -9.13 9.65 -12.03
C ARG A 46 -10.62 9.55 -11.64
N ARG A 47 -10.96 9.12 -10.41
CA ARG A 47 -12.36 8.89 -10.02
C ARG A 47 -13.03 10.02 -9.24
N ASP A 48 -12.30 11.02 -8.75
CA ASP A 48 -12.85 12.05 -7.84
C ASP A 48 -13.11 13.44 -8.45
N ASP A 49 -13.22 13.57 -9.78
CA ASP A 49 -13.63 14.84 -10.43
C ASP A 49 -15.11 14.87 -10.87
N ARG A 50 -16.01 14.17 -10.15
CA ARG A 50 -17.46 14.24 -10.43
C ARG A 50 -18.30 14.88 -9.33
N THR A 51 -17.67 15.49 -8.34
CA THR A 51 -18.40 16.22 -7.28
C THR A 51 -17.72 17.54 -6.96
N ARG A 52 -17.83 18.48 -7.90
CA ARG A 52 -17.75 19.92 -7.62
C ARG A 52 -18.86 20.59 -8.42
N GLU A 53 -20.05 20.58 -7.81
CA GLU A 53 -21.07 21.60 -8.04
C GLU A 53 -20.62 22.92 -7.39
#